data_AF-A0A7K3WMC5-F1
#
_entry.id   AF-A0A7K3WMC5-F1
#
_cell.length_a   1.000
_cell.length_b   1.000
_cell.length_c   1.000
_cell.angle_alpha   90.00
_cell.angle_beta   90.00
_cell.angle_gamma   90.00
#
_symmetry.space_group_name_H-M   'P 1'
#
loop_
_entity.id
_entity.type
_entity.pdbx_description
1 polymer ?
#
loop_
_entity_poly.entity_id
_entity_poly.type
_entity_poly.pdbx_seq_one_letter_code
_entity_poly.pdbx_strand_id
1 'polypeptide(L)' 'MARSEKDLAIIWSPIAERLLFDVLDYWIAKNKSDVYAQKLLKAIWNQTQFLAKNPSDSKKFTKYIPYWA' A
#
# COMPACT_ATOMS: atom_id res chain seq x y z
N MET A 1 26.48 3.04 -19.42
CA MET A 1 25.71 4.26 -19.10
C MET A 1 24.48 3.80 -18.33
N ALA A 2 24.48 3.96 -17.00
CA ALA A 2 23.35 3.53 -16.18
C ALA A 2 22.13 4.40 -16.52
N ARG A 3 21.06 3.77 -17.00
CA ARG A 3 19.77 4.42 -17.20
C ARG A 3 19.34 4.94 -15.82
N SER A 4 19.24 6.25 -15.65
CA SER A 4 18.57 6.82 -14.47
C SER A 4 17.12 6.36 -14.56
N GLU A 5 16.78 5.28 -13.86
CA GLU A 5 15.41 4.83 -13.69
C GLU A 5 14.69 5.92 -12.92
N LYS A 6 13.85 6.67 -13.63
CA LYS A 6 13.04 7.72 -13.05
C LYS A 6 11.96 7.03 -12.21
N ASP A 7 12.03 7.17 -10.89
CA ASP A 7 11.00 6.70 -9.97
C ASP A 7 9.62 7.19 -10.46
N LEU A 8 8.65 6.27 -10.56
CA LEU A 8 7.29 6.64 -10.93
C LEU A 8 6.62 7.35 -9.75
N ALA A 9 5.84 8.40 -10.06
CA ALA A 9 5.02 9.08 -9.07
C ALA A 9 3.87 8.15 -8.64
N ILE A 10 3.74 7.92 -7.34
CA ILE A 10 2.62 7.18 -6.75
C ILE A 10 1.51 8.15 -6.41
N ILE A 11 0.33 7.89 -6.96
CA ILE A 11 -0.88 8.68 -6.72
C ILE A 11 -1.86 7.78 -5.98
N TRP A 12 -2.26 8.20 -4.78
CA TRP A 12 -3.30 7.53 -4.01
C TRP A 12 -4.67 8.03 -4.46
N SER A 13 -5.62 7.12 -4.65
CA SER A 13 -7.01 7.53 -4.84
C SER A 13 -7.58 8.02 -3.50
N PRO A 14 -8.56 8.94 -3.52
CA PRO A 14 -9.20 9.40 -2.28
C PRO A 14 -9.78 8.26 -1.43
N ILE A 15 -10.25 7.19 -2.07
CA ILE A 15 -10.78 6.00 -1.40
C ILE A 15 -9.65 5.22 -0.72
N ALA A 16 -8.52 5.02 -1.41
CA ALA A 16 -7.38 4.29 -0.85
C ALA A 16 -6.77 5.02 0.34
N GLU A 17 -6.70 6.35 0.28
CA GLU A 17 -6.28 7.19 1.39
C GLU A 17 -7.21 7.05 2.60
N ARG A 18 -8.53 7.11 2.38
CA ARG A 18 -9.52 6.93 3.44
C ARG A 18 -9.42 5.55 4.10
N LEU A 19 -9.32 4.49 3.30
CA LEU A 19 -9.15 3.12 3.79
C LEU A 19 -7.86 2.94 4.59
N LEU A 20 -6.77 3.61 4.18
CA LEU A 20 -5.53 3.59 4.94
C LEU A 20 -5.74 4.16 6.34
N PHE A 21 -6.36 5.35 6.44
CA PHE A 21 -6.64 5.97 7.73
C PHE A 21 -7.59 5.12 8.58
N ASP A 22 -8.68 4.60 8.02
CA ASP A 22 -9.62 3.74 8.74
C ASP A 22 -8.93 2.51 9.37
N VAL A 23 -7.99 1.89 8.64
CA VAL A 23 -7.22 0.75 9.14
C VAL A 23 -6.26 1.17 10.25
N LEU A 24 -5.56 2.31 10.11
CA LEU A 24 -4.65 2.81 11.14
C LEU A 24 -5.42 3.15 12.43
N ASP A 25 -6.53 3.87 12.32
CA ASP A 25 -7.38 4.27 13.44
C ASP A 25 -7.95 3.05 14.18
N TYR A 26 -8.39 2.03 13.43
CA TYR A 26 -8.81 0.77 14.03
C TYR A 26 -7.72 0.16 14.92
N TRP A 27 -6.48 0.09 14.43
CA TRP A 27 -5.38 -0.52 15.19
C TRP A 27 -4.94 0.34 16.37
N ILE A 28 -4.98 1.67 16.25
CA ILE A 28 -4.74 2.59 17.37
C ILE A 28 -5.79 2.36 18.47
N ALA A 29 -7.06 2.35 18.11
CA ALA A 29 -8.17 2.15 19.06
C ALA A 29 -8.10 0.76 19.70
N LYS A 30 -7.82 -0.29 18.91
CA LYS A 30 -7.73 -1.68 19.38
C LYS A 30 -6.60 -1.89 20.38
N ASN A 31 -5.42 -1.36 20.07
CA ASN A 31 -4.21 -1.57 20.87
C ASN A 31 -4.00 -0.50 21.95
N LYS A 32 -4.80 0.57 21.94
CA LYS A 32 -4.63 1.76 22.79
C LYS A 32 -3.24 2.40 22.66
N SER A 33 -2.61 2.20 21.52
CA SER A 33 -1.25 2.63 21.20
C SER A 33 -1.08 2.66 19.69
N ASP A 34 -0.31 3.64 19.21
CA ASP A 34 -0.02 3.85 17.80
C ASP A 34 1.19 3.04 17.29
N VAL A 35 1.93 2.36 18.17
CA VAL A 35 3.16 1.62 17.81
C VAL A 35 2.91 0.63 16.67
N TYR A 36 1.78 -0.08 16.70
CA TYR A 36 1.44 -1.03 15.63
C TYR A 36 1.03 -0.32 14.34
N ALA A 37 0.23 0.74 14.43
CA ALA A 37 -0.18 1.53 13.27
C ALA A 37 1.03 2.18 12.57
N GLN A 38 2.00 2.70 13.32
CA GLN A 38 3.25 3.23 12.78
C GLN A 38 4.06 2.14 12.05
N LYS A 39 4.14 0.92 12.60
CA LYS A 39 4.79 -0.22 11.93
C LYS A 39 4.09 -0.56 10.62
N LEU A 40 2.76 -0.56 10.62
CA LEU A 40 1.96 -0.83 9.43
C LEU A 40 2.18 0.24 8.35
N LEU A 41 2.12 1.51 8.72
CA LEU A 41 2.36 2.63 7.83
C LEU A 41 3.76 2.54 7.20
N LYS A 42 4.78 2.22 8.00
CA LYS A 42 6.16 2.02 7.51
C LYS A 42 6.24 0.87 6.50
N ALA A 43 5.56 -0.25 6.75
CA ALA A 43 5.53 -1.37 5.82
C ALA A 43 4.87 -1.00 4.47
N ILE A 44 3.73 -0.28 4.52
CA ILE A 44 3.03 0.21 3.33
C ILE A 44 3.89 1.22 2.57
N TRP A 45 4.57 2.14 3.26
CA TRP A 45 5.47 3.09 2.65
C TRP A 45 6.66 2.40 1.95
N ASN A 46 7.27 1.42 2.60
CA ASN A 46 8.35 0.65 1.97
C ASN A 46 7.87 -0.09 0.71
N GLN A 47 6.68 -0.68 0.75
CA GLN A 47 6.10 -1.38 -0.39
C GLN A 47 5.79 -0.41 -1.54
N THR A 48 5.25 0.77 -1.25
CA THR A 48 4.98 1.78 -2.27
C THR A 48 6.29 2.27 -2.90
N GLN A 49 7.32 2.59 -2.12
CA GLN A 49 8.64 2.95 -2.67
C GLN A 49 9.24 1.84 -3.55
N PHE A 50 9.05 0.57 -3.18
CA PHE A 50 9.47 -0.55 -4.03
C PHE A 50 8.72 -0.57 -5.37
N LEU A 51 7.40 -0.36 -5.36
CA LEU A 51 6.57 -0.33 -6.57
C LEU A 51 6.82 0.90 -7.45
N ALA A 52 7.19 2.04 -6.86
CA ALA A 52 7.60 3.23 -7.61
C ALA A 52 8.81 2.94 -8.51
N LYS A 53 9.72 2.09 -8.03
CA LYS A 53 10.94 1.66 -8.73
C LYS A 53 10.69 0.47 -9.65
N ASN A 54 9.82 -0.45 -9.24
CA ASN A 54 9.55 -1.71 -9.94
C ASN A 54 8.04 -1.88 -10.19
N PRO A 55 7.44 -1.13 -11.14
CA PRO A 55 5.99 -1.09 -11.31
C PRO A 55 5.39 -2.43 -11.76
N SER A 56 6.19 -3.25 -12.47
CA SER A 56 5.82 -4.57 -12.96
C SER A 56 5.97 -5.69 -11.95
N ASP A 57 6.66 -5.45 -10.82
CA ASP A 57 7.03 -6.50 -9.85
C ASP A 57 5.95 -6.73 -8.78
N SER A 58 4.79 -6.10 -8.95
CA SER A 58 3.62 -6.42 -8.14
C SER A 58 3.15 -7.86 -8.40
N LYS A 59 2.77 -8.57 -7.33
CA LYS A 59 2.06 -9.86 -7.48
C LYS A 59 0.71 -9.58 -8.13
N LYS A 60 0.51 -10.08 -9.35
CA LYS A 60 -0.79 -10.01 -10.04
C LYS A 60 -1.83 -10.75 -9.18
N PHE A 61 -2.82 -10.00 -8.70
CA PHE A 61 -3.96 -10.59 -8.02
C PHE A 61 -4.94 -11.10 -9.09
N THR A 62 -4.75 -12.33 -9.56
CA THR A 62 -5.75 -13.01 -10.39
C THR A 62 -6.87 -13.48 -9.48
N LYS A 63 -7.79 -12.60 -9.11
CA LYS A 63 -8.99 -13.02 -8.38
C LYS A 63 -9.92 -13.70 -9.38
N TYR A 64 -9.94 -15.03 -9.39
CA TYR A 64 -10.98 -15.78 -10.10
C TYR A 64 -12.31 -15.52 -9.38
N ILE A 65 -13.18 -14.70 -9.98
CA ILE A 65 -14.55 -14.52 -9.53
C ILE A 65 -15.42 -15.24 -10.56
N PRO A 66 -16.02 -16.40 -10.24
CA PRO A 66 -16.93 -17.07 -11.16
C PRO A 66 -18.19 -16.21 -11.36
N TYR A 67 -18.66 -16.12 -12.60
CA TYR A 67 -19.76 -15.26 -13.07
C TYR A 67 -21.16 -15.59 -12.50
N TRP A 68 -21.25 -16.44 -11.48
CA TRP A 68 -22.51 -16.92 -10.90
C TRP A 68 -22.63 -16.70 -9.39
N ALA A 69 -21.72 -15.92 -8.78
CA ALA A 69 -21.79 -15.53 -7.37
C ALA A 69 -22.67 -14.28 -7.15
#